data_AF-A0A8X6WKS5-F1
#
_entry.id   AF-A0A8X6WKS5-F1
#
_cell.length_a   1.000
_cell.length_b   1.000
_cell.length_c   1.000
_cell.angle_alpha   90.00
_cell.angle_beta   90.00
_cell.angle_gamma   90.00
#
_symmetry.space_group_name_H-M   'P 1'
#
loop_
_entity.id
_entity.type
_entity.pdbx_description
1 polymer ?
#
loop_
_entity_poly.entity_id
_entity_poly.type
_entity_poly.pdbx_seq_one_letter_code
_entity_poly.pdbx_strand_id
1 'polypeptide(L)'
;MLNSSLTSMENLRNNFANIKKEAIGLAKKWGITPEFEKKRHRKVIQFFDDFNADEKLQDRERLFEVDVFKVIVHAITTQLKNRFENMNGIYKSFSFLSPKNISLKDHVGKGKDV
;
A
#
# COMPACT_ATOMS: atom_id res chain seq x y z
N MET A 1 -9.05 13.24 -1.90
CA MET A 1 -9.23 11.98 -1.14
C MET A 1 -8.28 10.87 -1.59
N LEU A 2 -8.20 10.49 -2.88
CA LEU A 2 -7.26 9.43 -3.30
C LEU A 2 -5.79 9.82 -3.11
N ASN A 3 -5.39 10.99 -3.65
CA ASN A 3 -4.01 11.47 -3.54
C ASN A 3 -3.59 11.62 -2.07
N SER A 4 -4.50 12.13 -1.22
CA SER A 4 -4.24 12.21 0.22
C SER A 4 -4.03 10.85 0.85
N SER A 5 -4.83 9.82 0.51
CA SER A 5 -4.64 8.47 1.02
C SER A 5 -3.35 7.83 0.52
N LEU A 6 -2.97 8.03 -0.74
CA LEU A 6 -1.70 7.54 -1.29
C LEU A 6 -0.51 8.20 -0.58
N THR A 7 -0.55 9.51 -0.39
CA THR A 7 0.47 10.24 0.38
C THR A 7 0.55 9.74 1.82
N SER A 8 -0.58 9.46 2.47
CA SER A 8 -0.58 8.86 3.81
C SER A 8 0.09 7.48 3.84
N MET A 9 -0.15 6.63 2.84
CA MET A 9 0.48 5.30 2.75
C MET A 9 1.98 5.40 2.46
N GLU A 10 2.41 6.35 1.63
CA GLU A 10 3.83 6.63 1.37
C GLU A 10 4.54 7.15 2.62
N ASN A 11 3.89 8.06 3.35
CA ASN A 11 4.39 8.54 4.64
C ASN A 11 4.52 7.40 5.65
N LEU A 12 3.54 6.50 5.72
CA LEU A 12 3.59 5.31 6.58
C LEU A 12 4.79 4.42 6.22
N ARG A 13 5.02 4.18 4.92
CA ARG A 13 6.15 3.37 4.43
C ARG A 13 7.50 3.93 4.86
N ASN A 14 7.66 5.26 4.77
CA ASN A 14 8.92 5.94 5.04
C ASN A 14 9.16 6.18 6.54
N ASN A 15 8.12 6.12 7.36
CA ASN A 15 8.16 6.48 8.78
C ASN A 15 8.14 5.26 9.72
N PHE A 16 8.68 4.13 9.27
CA PHE A 16 8.70 2.88 10.04
C PHE A 16 9.29 3.04 11.46
N ALA A 17 10.38 3.80 11.58
CA ALA A 17 11.06 4.00 12.87
C ALA A 17 10.16 4.64 13.94
N ASN A 18 9.35 5.64 13.58
CA ASN A 18 8.43 6.27 14.52
C ASN A 18 7.26 5.34 14.87
N ILE A 19 6.70 4.64 13.88
CA ILE A 19 5.61 3.67 14.10
C ILE A 19 6.08 2.57 15.07
N LYS A 20 7.29 2.06 14.87
CA LYS A 20 7.91 1.08 15.77
C LYS A 20 8.04 1.65 17.18
N LYS A 21 8.53 2.89 17.32
CA LYS A 21 8.68 3.55 18.62
C LYS A 21 7.35 3.69 19.36
N GLU A 22 6.29 4.08 18.64
CA GLU A 22 4.93 4.16 19.19
C GLU A 22 4.41 2.79 19.62
N ALA A 23 4.56 1.77 18.77
CA ALA A 23 4.16 0.40 19.07
C ALA A 23 4.88 -0.16 20.31
N ILE A 24 6.18 0.11 20.45
CA ILE A 24 6.97 -0.25 21.65
C ILE A 24 6.43 0.48 22.89
N GLY A 25 6.12 1.77 22.78
CA GLY A 25 5.55 2.55 23.88
C GLY A 25 4.21 1.98 24.34
N LEU A 26 3.34 1.59 23.40
CA LEU A 26 2.04 0.98 23.68
C LEU A 26 2.19 -0.41 24.32
N ALA A 27 3.06 -1.26 23.79
CA ALA A 27 3.33 -2.57 24.35
C ALA A 27 3.84 -2.48 25.80
N LYS A 28 4.77 -1.56 26.08
CA LYS A 28 5.25 -1.30 27.44
C LYS A 28 4.14 -0.83 28.36
N LYS A 29 3.24 0.04 27.88
CA LYS A 29 2.06 0.50 28.65
C LYS A 29 1.15 -0.67 29.04
N TRP A 30 1.09 -1.72 28.23
CA TRP A 30 0.31 -2.93 28.48
C TRP A 30 1.10 -4.01 29.24
N GLY A 31 2.32 -3.72 29.68
CA GLY A 31 3.17 -4.70 30.39
C GLY A 31 3.73 -5.80 29.50
N ILE A 32 3.72 -5.61 28.18
CA ILE A 32 4.27 -6.57 27.20
C ILE A 32 5.71 -6.18 26.90
N THR A 33 6.63 -7.15 26.94
CA THR A 33 8.03 -6.97 26.53
C THR A 33 8.14 -6.94 25.01
N PRO A 34 8.46 -5.80 24.38
CA PRO A 34 8.50 -5.69 22.93
C PRO A 34 9.92 -5.94 22.40
N GLU A 35 10.38 -7.19 22.53
CA GLU A 35 11.67 -7.62 21.99
C GLU A 35 11.48 -8.64 20.88
N PHE A 36 12.23 -8.49 19.79
CA PHE A 36 12.36 -9.55 18.80
C PHE A 36 13.16 -10.71 19.43
N GLU A 37 12.70 -11.95 19.23
CA GLU A 37 13.39 -13.11 19.80
C GLU A 37 14.84 -13.19 19.28
N LYS A 38 15.80 -13.26 20.19
CA LYS A 38 17.24 -13.33 19.89
C LYS A 38 17.65 -14.79 19.74
N LYS A 39 17.38 -15.39 18.58
CA LYS A 39 17.83 -16.76 18.28
C LYS A 39 19.21 -16.74 17.61
N ARG A 40 20.14 -17.56 18.08
CA ARG A 40 21.44 -17.75 17.40
C ARG A 40 21.21 -18.32 16.00
N HIS A 41 21.68 -17.62 14.99
CA HIS A 41 21.56 -18.08 13.60
C HIS A 41 22.66 -19.12 13.35
N ARG A 42 22.29 -20.25 12.76
CA ARG A 42 23.27 -21.25 12.34
C ARG A 42 24.00 -20.68 11.13
N LYS A 43 25.32 -20.50 11.24
CA LYS A 43 26.15 -20.11 10.10
C LYS A 43 26.13 -21.27 9.09
N VAL A 44 25.60 -21.01 7.90
CA VAL A 44 25.69 -21.95 6.79
C VAL A 44 27.14 -21.92 6.29
N ILE A 45 27.70 -23.10 6.04
CA ILE A 45 29.06 -23.19 5.46
C ILE A 45 28.94 -22.73 4.01
N GLN A 46 29.63 -21.64 3.67
CA GLN A 46 29.70 -21.15 2.29
C GLN A 46 30.84 -21.88 1.59
N PHE A 47 30.54 -22.54 0.47
CA PHE A 47 31.56 -23.20 -0.34
C PHE A 47 32.26 -22.17 -1.25
N PHE A 48 33.50 -22.44 -1.63
CA PHE A 48 34.39 -21.49 -2.31
C PHE A 48 33.84 -20.93 -3.64
N ASP A 49 32.95 -21.68 -4.31
CA ASP A 49 32.28 -21.24 -5.55
C ASP A 49 30.77 -20.97 -5.39
N ASP A 50 30.26 -21.00 -4.15
CA ASP A 50 28.84 -20.80 -3.89
C ASP A 50 28.49 -19.30 -3.92
N PHE A 51 28.05 -18.84 -5.10
CA PHE A 51 27.42 -17.54 -5.32
C PHE A 51 26.02 -17.51 -4.69
N ASN A 52 25.96 -17.56 -3.36
CA ASN A 52 24.72 -17.36 -2.64
C ASN A 52 24.38 -15.86 -2.64
N ALA A 53 23.62 -15.42 -3.65
CA ALA A 53 23.20 -14.03 -3.83
C ALA A 53 22.15 -13.57 -2.80
N ASP A 54 21.45 -14.51 -2.17
CA ASP A 54 20.40 -14.24 -1.18
C ASP A 54 20.91 -14.52 0.25
N GLU A 55 21.77 -13.64 0.76
CA GLU A 55 22.07 -13.65 2.18
C GLU A 55 20.81 -13.23 2.95
N LYS A 56 20.21 -14.18 3.68
CA LYS A 56 19.06 -13.88 4.54
C LYS A 56 19.47 -12.85 5.59
N LEU A 57 18.69 -11.77 5.69
CA LEU A 57 18.83 -10.77 6.73
C LEU A 57 18.82 -11.45 8.10
N GLN A 58 19.94 -11.37 8.82
CA GLN A 58 20.07 -11.96 10.15
C GLN A 58 19.41 -11.11 11.24
N ASP A 59 19.20 -9.82 10.96
CA ASP A 59 18.46 -8.93 11.84
C ASP A 59 16.94 -9.13 11.62
N ARG A 60 16.29 -9.68 12.64
CA ARG A 60 14.85 -9.95 12.62
C ARG A 60 14.00 -8.69 12.54
N GLU A 61 14.50 -7.58 13.08
CA GLU A 61 13.80 -6.31 12.94
C GLU A 61 13.79 -5.86 11.49
N ARG A 62 14.96 -5.87 10.85
CA ARG A 62 15.09 -5.52 9.43
C ARG A 62 14.32 -6.49 8.54
N LEU A 63 14.30 -7.77 8.88
CA LEU A 63 13.48 -8.78 8.21
C LEU A 63 11.99 -8.42 8.29
N PHE A 64 11.49 -8.10 9.49
CA PHE A 64 10.10 -7.67 9.67
C PHE A 64 9.80 -6.38 8.87
N GLU A 65 10.70 -5.40 8.89
CA GLU A 65 10.53 -4.16 8.14
C GLU A 65 10.39 -4.41 6.63
N VAL A 66 11.29 -5.22 6.07
CA VAL A 66 11.38 -5.44 4.62
C VAL A 66 10.32 -6.44 4.14
N ASP A 67 10.25 -7.61 4.76
CA ASP A 67 9.47 -8.74 4.24
C ASP A 67 8.01 -8.68 4.65
N VAL A 68 7.69 -7.99 5.74
CA VAL A 68 6.32 -7.90 6.27
C VAL A 68 5.78 -6.50 6.10
N PHE A 69 6.36 -5.52 6.79
CA PHE A 69 5.80 -4.17 6.87
C PHE A 69 5.75 -3.50 5.49
N LYS A 70 6.88 -3.41 4.79
CA LYS A 70 6.96 -2.79 3.46
C LYS A 70 6.09 -3.52 2.44
N VAL A 71 6.02 -4.85 2.50
CA VAL A 71 5.17 -5.65 1.62
C VAL A 71 3.69 -5.36 1.83
N ILE A 72 3.22 -5.32 3.08
CA ILE A 72 1.83 -5.01 3.41
C ILE A 72 1.46 -3.60 2.94
N VAL A 73 2.29 -2.61 3.25
CA VAL A 73 2.06 -1.21 2.85
C VAL A 73 2.02 -1.09 1.33
N HIS A 74 2.91 -1.78 0.62
CA HIS A 74 2.91 -1.83 -0.84
C HIS A 74 1.63 -2.48 -1.38
N ALA A 75 1.21 -3.62 -0.84
CA ALA A 75 0.01 -4.33 -1.27
C ALA A 75 -1.25 -3.46 -1.13
N ILE A 76 -1.42 -2.79 0.01
CA ILE A 76 -2.55 -1.88 0.24
C ILE A 76 -2.50 -0.71 -0.76
N THR A 77 -1.32 -0.14 -0.99
CA THR A 77 -1.14 0.97 -1.95
C THR A 77 -1.54 0.54 -3.36
N THR A 78 -1.10 -0.64 -3.79
CA THR A 78 -1.44 -1.19 -5.12
C THR A 78 -2.93 -1.48 -5.24
N GLN A 79 -3.55 -2.06 -4.20
CA GLN A 79 -4.99 -2.30 -4.19
C GLN A 79 -5.80 -0.99 -4.29
N LEU A 80 -5.39 0.05 -3.56
CA LEU A 80 -6.04 1.36 -3.63
C LEU A 80 -5.96 1.98 -5.04
N LYS A 81 -4.79 1.89 -5.68
CA LYS A 81 -4.61 2.37 -7.06
C LYS A 81 -5.51 1.61 -8.04
N ASN A 82 -5.44 0.28 -8.01
CA ASN A 82 -6.22 -0.58 -8.92
C ASN A 82 -7.73 -0.35 -8.76
N ARG A 83 -8.22 -0.26 -7.51
CA ARG A 83 -9.65 -0.01 -7.25
C ARG A 83 -10.10 1.32 -7.82
N PHE A 84 -9.26 2.35 -7.73
CA PHE A 84 -9.59 3.67 -8.26
C PHE A 84 -9.57 3.71 -9.78
N GLU A 85 -8.57 3.11 -10.42
CA GLU A 85 -8.49 3.02 -11.88
C GLU A 85 -9.72 2.31 -12.45
N ASN A 86 -10.12 1.20 -11.84
CA ASN A 86 -11.32 0.47 -12.22
C ASN A 86 -12.59 1.33 -12.06
N MET A 87 -12.74 2.01 -10.93
CA MET A 87 -13.89 2.88 -10.67
C MET A 87 -13.93 4.07 -11.64
N ASN A 88 -12.78 4.64 -11.98
CA ASN A 88 -12.68 5.71 -12.97
C ASN A 88 -13.02 5.20 -14.39
N GLY A 89 -12.64 3.96 -14.72
CA GLY A 89 -13.07 3.28 -15.93
C GLY A 89 -14.59 3.19 -16.03
N ILE A 90 -15.24 2.69 -14.97
CA ILE A 90 -16.71 2.63 -14.88
C ILE A 90 -17.32 4.03 -15.02
N TYR A 91 -16.80 5.02 -14.27
CA TYR A 91 -17.29 6.40 -14.36
C TYR A 91 -17.21 6.94 -15.79
N LYS A 92 -16.11 6.71 -16.51
CA LYS A 92 -15.97 7.13 -17.91
C LYS A 92 -17.00 6.44 -18.81
N SER A 93 -17.18 5.13 -18.67
CA SER A 93 -18.17 4.36 -19.45
C SER A 93 -19.60 4.82 -19.21
N PHE A 94 -19.96 5.16 -17.98
CA PHE A 94 -21.31 5.63 -17.61
C PHE A 94 -21.43 7.15 -17.49
N SER A 95 -20.42 7.89 -17.93
CA SER A 95 -20.38 9.36 -17.78
C SER A 95 -21.55 10.03 -18.49
N PHE A 96 -22.10 9.42 -19.54
CA PHE A 96 -23.30 9.88 -20.25
C PHE A 96 -24.57 9.93 -19.39
N LEU A 97 -24.65 9.13 -18.32
CA LEU A 97 -25.75 9.16 -17.34
C LEU A 97 -25.60 10.29 -16.32
N SER A 98 -24.49 11.04 -16.37
CA SER A 98 -24.32 12.17 -15.46
C SER A 98 -25.36 13.25 -15.79
N PRO A 99 -26.06 13.84 -14.79
CA PRO A 99 -27.09 14.86 -15.01
C PRO A 99 -26.64 16.01 -15.92
N LYS A 100 -25.37 16.39 -15.84
CA LYS A 100 -24.74 17.42 -16.69
C LYS A 100 -24.76 17.07 -18.19
N ASN A 101 -24.69 15.78 -18.52
CA ASN A 101 -24.65 15.27 -19.90
C ASN A 101 -26.04 14.90 -20.42
N ILE A 102 -27.03 14.76 -19.53
CA ILE A 102 -28.42 14.47 -19.89
C ILE A 102 -29.12 15.75 -20.38
N SER A 103 -28.87 16.90 -19.74
CA SER A 103 -29.52 18.18 -20.09
C SER A 103 -29.15 18.74 -21.47
N LEU A 104 -28.15 18.19 -22.18
CA LEU A 104 -27.76 18.66 -23.52
C LEU A 104 -28.61 18.07 -24.66
N LYS A 105 -29.29 16.93 -24.45
CA LYS A 105 -30.00 16.23 -25.54
C LYS A 105 -31.45 16.65 -25.74
N ASP A 106 -32.05 17.32 -24.75
CA ASP A 106 -33.48 17.68 -24.81
C ASP A 106 -33.77 18.97 -25.61
N HIS A 107 -32.74 19.67 -26.11
CA HIS A 107 -32.89 20.90 -26.90
C HIS A 107 -32.63 20.77 -28.41
N VAL A 108 -32.34 19.58 -28.95
CA VAL A 108 -32.06 19.38 -30.39
C VAL A 108 -33.24 18.72 -31.15
N GLY A 109 -34.39 18.55 -30.50
CA GLY A 109 -35.54 17.80 -31.03
C GLY A 109 -36.76 18.59 -31.47
N LYS A 110 -36.68 19.90 -31.76
CA LYS A 110 -37.82 20.63 -32.34
C LYS A 110 -37.37 21.64 -33.40
N GLY A 111 -37.70 21.36 -34.65
CA GLY A 111 -37.70 22.38 -35.70
C GLY A 111 -37.17 21.92 -37.05
N LYS A 112 -37.79 20.91 -37.65
CA LYS A 112 -38.01 20.81 -39.11
C LYS A 112 -39.21 19.90 -39.31
N ASP A 113 -40.38 20.49 -39.47
CA ASP A 113 -41.45 20.00 -40.34
C ASP A 113 -42.47 21.13 -40.52
N VAL A 114 -42.79 21.37 -41.79
CA VAL A 114 -43.70 22.37 -42.39
C VAL A 114 -43.12 23.76 -42.62
#